data_AF-A0A8B7NGN8-F1
#
_entry.id   AF-A0A8B7NGN8-F1
#
_cell.length_a   1.000
_cell.length_b   1.000
_cell.length_c   1.000
_cell.angle_alpha   90.00
_cell.angle_beta   90.00
_cell.angle_gamma   90.00
#
_symmetry.space_group_name_H-M   'P 1'
#
loop_
_entity.id
_entity.type
_entity.pdbx_description
1 polymer ?
#
loop_
_entity_poly.entity_id
_entity_poly.type
_entity_poly.pdbx_seq_one_letter_code
_entity_poly.pdbx_strand_id
1 'polypeptide(L)'
;MNGFSAVLLLAVAGLTNAYLDQGNCPSIKNVDEFDLPSYMGRWFETHRYPDGVEMGRTCVTADYALVNDTRFTITNTANLQDGSIQRQHGNALTADEPL
;
A
#
# COMPACT_ATOMS: atom_id res chain seq x y z
N MET A 1 28.75 10.84 -26.38
CA MET A 1 27.42 10.98 -25.76
C MET A 1 26.90 12.36 -26.12
N ASN A 2 26.10 12.42 -27.17
CA ASN A 2 25.73 13.69 -27.81
C ASN A 2 24.61 14.32 -27.00
N GLY A 3 24.68 15.63 -26.72
CA GLY A 3 23.79 16.34 -25.80
C GLY A 3 22.29 16.15 -26.05
N PHE A 4 21.89 15.79 -27.27
CA PHE A 4 20.53 15.38 -27.61
C PHE A 4 20.00 14.20 -26.79
N SER A 5 20.86 13.24 -26.43
CA SER A 5 20.48 12.07 -25.63
C SER A 5 20.18 12.45 -24.17
N ALA A 6 20.92 13.42 -23.61
CA ALA A 6 20.69 13.91 -22.25
C ALA A 6 19.40 14.74 -22.15
N VAL A 7 19.11 15.57 -23.16
CA VAL A 7 17.86 16.35 -23.24
C VAL A 7 16.65 15.43 -23.36
N LEU A 8 16.75 14.35 -24.14
CA LEU A 8 15.68 13.37 -24.28
C LEU A 8 15.42 12.60 -22.97
N LEU A 9 16.48 12.21 -22.26
CA LEU A 9 16.37 11.54 -20.94
C LEU A 9 15.71 12.43 -19.88
N LEU A 10 16.06 13.72 -19.84
CA LEU A 10 15.45 14.70 -18.93
C LEU A 10 13.97 14.95 -19.25
N ALA A 11 13.60 14.99 -20.53
CA ALA A 11 12.21 15.16 -20.94
C ALA A 11 11.32 13.96 -20.56
N VAL A 12 11.86 12.74 -20.59
CA VAL A 12 11.14 11.53 -20.17
C VAL A 12 10.95 11.48 -18.64
N ALA A 13 11.92 11.98 -17.87
CA ALA A 13 11.83 12.04 -16.40
C ALA A 13 10.72 13.00 -15.92
N GLY A 14 10.42 14.07 -16.67
CA GLY A 14 9.33 15.01 -16.33
C GLY A 14 7.91 14.49 -16.61
N LEU A 15 7.78 13.34 -17.28
CA LEU A 15 6.49 12.71 -17.61
C LEU A 15 6.11 11.59 -16.64
N THR A 16 6.97 11.23 -15.69
CA THR A 16 6.64 10.25 -14.66
C THR A 16 6.02 10.98 -13.48
N ASN A 17 4.75 10.67 -13.15
CA ASN A 17 4.10 11.11 -11.91
C ASN A 17 4.64 10.33 -10.69
N ALA A 18 5.94 10.08 -10.64
CA ALA A 18 6.56 9.48 -9.48
C ALA A 18 6.63 10.56 -8.40
N TYR A 19 5.77 10.45 -7.39
CA TYR A 19 5.82 11.27 -6.17
C TYR A 19 7.04 10.82 -5.34
N LEU A 20 8.23 11.26 -5.76
CA LEU A 20 9.45 11.15 -4.98
C LEU A 20 9.55 12.41 -4.13
N ASP A 21 8.94 12.38 -2.94
CA ASP A 21 9.17 13.43 -1.96
C ASP A 21 10.60 13.29 -1.43
N GLN A 22 11.45 14.29 -1.70
CA GLN A 22 12.80 14.34 -1.17
C GLN A 22 12.73 14.94 0.24
N GLY A 23 12.72 14.09 1.27
CA GLY A 23 12.67 14.58 2.66
C GLY A 23 12.28 13.51 3.67
N ASN A 24 11.97 13.96 4.88
CA ASN A 24 11.34 13.12 5.90
C ASN A 24 9.86 12.91 5.55
N CYS A 25 9.29 11.78 5.97
CA CYS A 25 7.85 11.55 5.85
C CYS A 25 7.08 12.71 6.52
N PRO A 26 6.01 13.22 5.91
CA PRO A 26 5.20 14.27 6.52
C PRO A 26 4.56 13.77 7.81
N SER A 27 4.30 14.68 8.74
CA SER A 27 3.46 14.37 9.89
C SER A 27 2.02 14.17 9.42
N ILE A 28 1.43 13.03 9.76
CA ILE A 28 0.03 12.71 9.46
C ILE A 28 -0.74 12.63 10.77
N LYS A 29 -1.96 13.19 10.78
CA LYS A 29 -2.87 13.04 11.91
C LYS A 29 -3.56 11.67 11.82
N ASN A 30 -3.38 10.85 12.85
CA ASN A 30 -4.05 9.55 12.98
C ASN A 30 -5.48 9.71 13.53
N VAL A 31 -6.26 8.62 13.49
CA VAL A 31 -7.54 8.53 14.19
C VAL A 31 -7.25 8.39 15.69
N ASP A 32 -7.77 9.31 16.51
CA ASP A 32 -7.42 9.42 17.93
C ASP A 32 -7.99 8.23 18.77
N GLU A 33 -9.25 7.84 18.53
CA GLU A 33 -9.93 6.73 19.24
C GLU A 33 -10.28 5.61 18.26
N PHE A 34 -9.26 4.88 17.80
CA PHE A 34 -9.45 3.82 16.82
C PHE A 34 -10.04 2.55 17.45
N ASP A 35 -11.29 2.22 17.09
CA ASP A 35 -11.97 0.99 17.52
C ASP A 35 -11.57 -0.21 16.64
N LEU A 36 -10.57 -0.97 17.11
CA LEU A 36 -10.01 -2.10 16.38
C LEU A 36 -11.05 -3.19 16.05
N PRO A 37 -11.92 -3.65 16.98
CA PRO A 37 -13.02 -4.56 16.65
C PRO A 37 -13.89 -4.13 15.47
N SER A 38 -14.26 -2.85 15.40
CA SER A 38 -15.08 -2.31 14.31
C SER A 38 -14.35 -2.23 12.96
N TYR A 39 -13.02 -2.26 12.97
CA TYR A 39 -12.20 -2.27 11.75
C TYR A 39 -12.12 -3.65 11.07
N MET A 40 -12.48 -4.72 11.80
CA MET A 40 -12.34 -6.09 11.33
C MET A 40 -13.26 -6.44 10.15
N GLY A 41 -12.92 -7.53 9.48
CA GLY A 41 -13.63 -8.01 8.30
C GLY A 41 -12.98 -7.56 7.00
N ARG A 42 -13.78 -7.52 5.93
CA ARG A 42 -13.28 -7.29 4.58
C ARG A 42 -13.38 -5.84 4.16
N TRP A 43 -12.26 -5.31 3.68
CA TRP A 43 -12.19 -4.05 2.96
C TRP A 43 -11.89 -4.29 1.49
N PHE A 44 -12.50 -3.46 0.63
CA PHE A 44 -12.22 -3.42 -0.80
C PHE A 44 -11.36 -2.20 -1.08
N GLU A 45 -10.24 -2.41 -1.75
CA GLU A 45 -9.41 -1.30 -2.16
C GLU A 45 -10.08 -0.57 -3.33
N THR A 46 -10.44 0.69 -3.10
CA THR A 46 -11.08 1.52 -4.13
C THR A 46 -10.07 2.29 -4.96
N HIS A 47 -8.99 2.75 -4.34
CA HIS A 47 -7.92 3.54 -4.94
C HIS A 47 -6.59 3.26 -4.23
N ARG A 48 -5.49 3.39 -4.96
CA ARG A 48 -4.11 3.27 -4.43
C ARG A 48 -3.18 4.27 -5.10
N TYR A 49 -2.06 4.53 -4.46
CA TYR A 49 -0.91 5.09 -5.16
C TYR A 49 -0.25 4.01 -6.02
N PRO A 50 0.26 4.33 -7.23
CA PRO A 50 0.99 3.37 -8.02
C PRO A 50 2.26 2.91 -7.30
N ASP A 51 2.35 1.61 -7.02
CA ASP A 51 3.54 0.97 -6.47
C ASP A 51 3.94 -0.26 -7.31
N GLY A 52 5.16 -0.76 -7.11
CA GLY A 52 5.68 -1.90 -7.86
C GLY A 52 5.21 -3.27 -7.33
N VAL A 53 4.80 -3.34 -6.06
CA VAL A 53 4.40 -4.58 -5.39
C VAL A 53 3.05 -5.04 -5.91
N GLU A 54 2.09 -4.13 -6.04
CA GLU A 54 0.73 -4.45 -6.44
C GLU A 54 0.39 -4.06 -7.89
N MET A 55 1.41 -3.72 -8.68
CA MET A 55 1.24 -3.43 -10.11
C MET A 55 0.51 -4.57 -10.85
N GLY A 56 -0.60 -4.25 -11.53
CA GLY A 56 -1.37 -5.23 -12.30
C GLY A 56 -2.24 -6.18 -11.46
N ARG A 57 -2.43 -5.90 -10.17
CA ARG A 57 -3.40 -6.60 -9.30
C ARG A 57 -4.76 -5.96 -9.46
N THR A 58 -5.82 -6.77 -9.49
CA THR A 58 -7.21 -6.28 -9.60
C THR A 58 -8.10 -6.96 -8.58
N CYS A 59 -9.29 -6.37 -8.32
CA CYS A 59 -10.25 -6.86 -7.33
C CYS A 59 -9.62 -7.07 -5.95
N VAL A 60 -8.80 -6.12 -5.50
CA VAL A 60 -8.01 -6.27 -4.28
C VAL A 60 -8.87 -6.14 -3.04
N THR A 61 -8.71 -7.09 -2.12
CA THR A 61 -9.33 -7.06 -0.79
C THR A 61 -8.29 -7.18 0.30
N ALA A 62 -8.59 -6.61 1.45
CA ALA A 62 -7.87 -6.84 2.69
C ALA A 62 -8.84 -7.40 3.73
N ASP A 63 -8.58 -8.62 4.19
CA ASP A 63 -9.36 -9.28 5.25
C ASP A 63 -8.60 -9.17 6.57
N TYR A 64 -9.18 -8.45 7.54
CA TYR A 64 -8.60 -8.23 8.87
C TYR A 64 -9.28 -9.13 9.91
N ALA A 65 -8.48 -9.82 10.72
CA ALA A 65 -8.98 -10.69 11.78
C ALA A 65 -8.19 -10.52 13.09
N LEU A 66 -8.91 -10.32 14.19
CA LEU A 66 -8.33 -10.21 15.52
C LEU A 66 -7.61 -11.50 15.91
N VAL A 67 -6.45 -11.33 16.51
CA VAL A 67 -5.74 -12.36 17.28
C VAL A 67 -5.97 -12.13 18.77
N ASN A 68 -5.94 -10.87 19.20
CA ASN A 68 -6.31 -10.38 20.54
C ASN A 68 -6.53 -8.86 20.48
N ASP A 69 -6.65 -8.21 21.64
CA ASP A 69 -6.99 -6.78 21.77
C ASP A 69 -6.02 -5.82 21.04
N THR A 70 -4.77 -6.23 20.79
CA THR A 70 -3.74 -5.37 20.16
C THR A 70 -3.09 -5.98 18.92
N ARG A 71 -3.41 -7.24 18.58
CA ARG A 71 -2.83 -7.98 17.47
C ARG A 71 -3.89 -8.44 16.50
N PHE A 72 -3.60 -8.30 15.21
CA PHE A 72 -4.48 -8.78 14.15
C PHE A 72 -3.69 -9.29 12.95
N THR A 73 -4.32 -10.17 12.19
CA THR A 73 -3.81 -10.68 10.91
C THR A 73 -4.43 -9.94 9.75
N ILE A 74 -3.73 -9.92 8.62
CA ILE A 74 -4.14 -9.27 7.39
C ILE A 74 -3.96 -10.28 6.27
N THR A 75 -5.01 -10.53 5.48
CA THR A 75 -4.89 -11.29 4.23
C THR A 75 -5.27 -10.40 3.06
N ASN A 76 -4.27 -10.01 2.28
CA ASN A 76 -4.49 -9.29 1.02
C ASN A 76 -4.72 -10.30 -0.11
N THR A 77 -5.81 -10.17 -0.84
CA THR A 77 -6.16 -11.04 -1.97
C THR A 77 -6.30 -10.21 -3.24
N ALA A 78 -5.77 -10.71 -4.36
CA ALA A 78 -5.85 -10.05 -5.66
C ALA A 78 -5.99 -11.05 -6.81
N ASN A 79 -6.67 -10.64 -7.87
CA ASN A 79 -6.65 -11.35 -9.15
C ASN A 79 -5.41 -10.91 -9.94
N LEU A 80 -4.68 -11.89 -10.47
CA LEU A 80 -3.57 -11.69 -11.40
C LEU A 80 -4.07 -11.68 -12.85
N GLN A 81 -3.22 -11.21 -13.77
CA GLN A 81 -3.55 -11.10 -15.19
C GLN A 81 -3.86 -12.45 -15.86
N ASP A 82 -3.26 -13.53 -15.38
CA ASP A 82 -3.53 -14.90 -15.86
C ASP A 82 -4.82 -15.51 -15.27
N GLY A 83 -5.57 -14.74 -14.47
CA GLY A 83 -6.78 -15.16 -13.79
C GLY A 83 -6.55 -15.92 -12.49
N SER A 84 -5.29 -16.19 -12.11
CA SER A 84 -4.98 -16.81 -10.84
C SER A 84 -5.18 -15.83 -9.67
N ILE A 85 -5.36 -16.38 -8.47
CA ILE A 85 -5.53 -15.60 -7.24
C ILE A 85 -4.23 -15.57 -6.47
N GLN A 86 -3.75 -14.36 -6.19
CA GLN A 86 -2.65 -14.11 -5.27
C GLN A 86 -3.21 -13.83 -3.87
N ARG A 87 -2.60 -14.43 -2.84
CA ARG A 87 -2.84 -14.08 -1.44
C ARG A 87 -1.53 -13.78 -0.73
N GLN A 88 -1.52 -12.72 0.08
CA GLN A 88 -0.41 -12.32 0.92
C GLN A 88 -0.89 -12.21 2.36
N HIS A 89 -0.09 -12.72 3.30
CA HIS A 89 -0.46 -12.80 4.72
C HIS A 89 0.47 -11.89 5.52
N GLY A 90 -0.10 -11.14 6.44
CA GLY A 90 0.61 -10.22 7.33
C GLY A 90 0.08 -10.27 8.76
N ASN A 91 0.86 -9.72 9.68
CA ASN A 91 0.47 -9.50 11.06
C ASN A 91 0.73 -8.04 11.40
N ALA A 92 -0.10 -7.45 12.25
CA ALA A 92 0.02 -6.08 12.69
C ALA A 92 -0.27 -5.93 14.19
N LEU A 93 0.23 -4.83 14.73
CA LEU A 93 0.20 -4.44 16.13
C LEU A 93 -0.33 -3.01 16.22
N THR A 94 -1.17 -2.72 17.22
CA THR A 94 -1.54 -1.33 17.53
C THR A 94 -0.32 -0.59 18.09
N ALA A 95 -0.13 0.67 17.67
CA ALA A 95 1.06 1.46 17.99
C ALA A 95 1.23 1.78 19.49
N ASP A 96 0.16 1.60 20.28
CA ASP A 96 0.18 1.81 21.73
C ASP A 96 0.92 0.68 22.49
N GLU A 97 1.25 -0.41 21.80
CA GLU A 97 2.13 -1.47 22.32
C GLU A 97 3.59 -1.16 21.99
N PRO A 98 4.50 -1.13 23.00
CA PRO A 98 5.93 -1.03 22.74
C PRO A 98 6.43 -2.20 21.87
N LEU A 99 7.28 -1.89 20.88
CA LEU A 99 7.99 -2.88 20.06
C LEU A 99 8.98 -3.72 20.88
#